data_AF-A0A1W2D3B9-F1
#
_entry.id   AF-A0A1W2D3B9-F1
#
_cell.length_a   1.000
_cell.length_b   1.000
_cell.length_c   1.000
_cell.angle_alpha   90.00
_cell.angle_beta   90.00
_cell.angle_gamma   90.00
#
_symmetry.space_group_name_H-M   'P 1'
#
loop_
_entity.id
_entity.type
_entity.pdbx_description
1 polymer ?
#
loop_
_entity_poly.entity_id
_entity_poly.type
_entity_poly.pdbx_seq_one_letter_code
_entity_poly.pdbx_strand_id
1 'polypeptide(L)'
;MFVCPAGHLAIKKSRQGKTGVGTNQVNTYYFDVEKCKVCPLRENCYKPGAKTKTYSVSIKSDLHKEQMAFQETEYYKEKIKERYKIEAKNSELKNVHGYKRATSYGIENMEMQGALAIFTVNLKRILKLIN
;
A
#
# COMPACT_ATOMS: atom_id res chain seq x y z
N MET A 1 10.73 -21.30 -12.23
CA MET A 1 10.95 -22.39 -11.25
C MET A 1 11.15 -21.73 -9.89
N PHE A 2 10.46 -22.15 -8.83
CA PHE A 2 10.54 -21.52 -7.50
C PHE A 2 11.20 -22.49 -6.52
N VAL A 3 12.17 -22.01 -5.76
CA VAL A 3 12.98 -22.78 -4.80
C VAL A 3 12.67 -22.25 -3.39
N CYS A 4 12.37 -23.13 -2.44
CA CYS A 4 12.18 -22.72 -1.05
C CYS A 4 13.53 -22.48 -0.34
N PRO A 5 13.55 -21.85 0.85
CA PRO A 5 14.79 -21.62 1.60
C PRO A 5 15.58 -22.90 1.95
N ALA A 6 14.92 -24.06 2.04
CA ALA A 6 15.56 -25.36 2.25
C ALA A 6 16.07 -26.02 0.95
N GLY A 7 16.01 -25.33 -0.20
CA GLY A 7 16.49 -25.82 -1.48
C GLY A 7 15.50 -26.72 -2.25
N HIS A 8 14.31 -27.01 -1.72
CA HIS A 8 13.33 -27.82 -2.43
C HIS A 8 12.59 -27.05 -3.53
N LEU A 9 12.41 -27.71 -4.67
CA LEU A 9 11.70 -27.18 -5.83
C LEU A 9 10.19 -27.35 -5.70
N ALA A 10 9.45 -26.35 -6.19
CA ALA A 10 8.01 -26.46 -6.34
C ALA A 10 7.64 -27.54 -7.37
N ILE A 11 6.69 -28.41 -7.03
CA ILE A 11 6.18 -29.49 -7.89
C ILE A 11 5.37 -28.91 -9.05
N LYS A 12 4.53 -27.92 -8.75
CA LYS A 12 3.66 -27.28 -9.74
C LYS A 12 3.48 -25.80 -9.46
N LYS A 13 3.14 -25.07 -10.50
CA LYS A 13 2.74 -23.66 -10.48
C LYS A 13 1.34 -23.54 -11.05
N SER A 14 0.45 -22.82 -10.39
CA SER A 14 -0.83 -22.39 -10.95
C SER A 14 -0.95 -20.87 -10.91
N ARG A 15 -1.60 -20.28 -11.91
CA ARG A 15 -1.97 -18.86 -11.90
C ARG A 15 -3.41 -18.77 -11.41
N GLN A 16 -3.62 -18.06 -10.31
CA GLN A 16 -4.91 -17.85 -9.68
C GLN A 16 -5.36 -16.39 -9.89
N GLY A 17 -6.66 -16.18 -9.86
CA GLY A 17 -7.30 -14.86 -10.04
C GLY A 17 -7.74 -14.58 -11.48
N LYS A 18 -8.79 -13.77 -11.62
CA LYS A 18 -9.36 -13.34 -12.91
C LYS A 18 -8.72 -12.01 -13.36
N THR A 19 -8.56 -11.82 -14.67
CA THR A 19 -8.16 -10.54 -15.26
C THR A 19 -9.33 -9.55 -15.22
N GLY A 20 -9.05 -8.25 -15.08
CA GLY A 20 -10.07 -7.19 -15.16
C GLY A 20 -10.91 -6.95 -13.90
N VAL A 21 -10.62 -7.62 -12.79
CA VAL A 21 -11.42 -7.53 -11.53
C VAL A 21 -10.76 -6.61 -10.48
N GLY A 22 -9.87 -5.70 -10.90
CA GLY A 22 -9.18 -4.76 -10.00
C GLY A 22 -8.22 -5.38 -8.97
N THR A 23 -8.02 -6.70 -9.02
CA THR A 23 -7.12 -7.45 -8.12
C THR A 23 -5.96 -8.06 -8.89
N ASN A 24 -4.77 -8.06 -8.29
CA ASN A 24 -3.59 -8.66 -8.91
C ASN A 24 -3.73 -10.18 -8.96
N GLN A 25 -3.43 -10.77 -10.12
CA GLN A 25 -3.32 -12.22 -10.24
C GLN A 25 -2.13 -12.73 -9.43
N VAL A 26 -2.18 -14.00 -9.05
CA VAL A 26 -1.22 -14.60 -8.13
C VAL A 26 -0.67 -15.88 -8.74
N ASN A 27 0.64 -16.06 -8.69
CA ASN A 27 1.29 -17.33 -8.99
C ASN A 27 1.40 -18.15 -7.71
N THR A 28 0.71 -19.28 -7.64
CA THR A 28 0.72 -20.20 -6.50
C THR A 28 1.60 -21.39 -6.83
N TYR A 29 2.66 -21.58 -6.05
CA TYR A 29 3.61 -22.68 -6.14
C TYR A 29 3.27 -23.73 -5.08
N TYR A 30 3.29 -25.02 -5.46
CA TYR A 30 2.96 -26.14 -4.58
C TYR A 30 4.21 -26.96 -4.29
N PHE A 31 4.35 -27.41 -3.05
CA PHE A 31 5.50 -28.18 -2.59
C PHE A 31 5.10 -29.55 -2.09
N ASP A 32 6.08 -30.45 -2.09
CA ASP A 32 5.95 -31.79 -1.55
C ASP A 32 5.81 -31.74 -0.03
N VAL A 33 4.65 -32.15 0.46
CA VAL A 33 4.33 -32.15 1.89
C VAL A 33 5.18 -33.19 2.64
N GLU A 34 5.50 -34.32 2.02
CA GLU A 34 6.31 -35.36 2.68
C GLU A 34 7.72 -34.83 2.97
N LYS A 35 8.30 -34.06 2.04
CA LYS A 35 9.56 -33.34 2.28
C LYS A 35 9.41 -32.25 3.34
N CYS A 36 8.26 -31.57 3.40
CA CYS A 36 8.01 -30.53 4.41
C CYS A 36 7.88 -31.09 5.84
N LYS A 37 7.35 -32.32 6.01
CA LYS A 37 7.18 -32.95 7.32
C LYS A 37 8.50 -33.23 8.05
N VAL A 38 9.53 -33.59 7.28
CA VAL A 38 10.89 -33.94 7.77
C VAL A 38 11.89 -32.78 7.66
N CYS A 39 11.47 -31.63 7.13
CA CYS A 39 12.33 -30.49 6.89
C CYS A 39 12.81 -29.86 8.22
N PRO A 40 14.10 -29.50 8.36
CA PRO A 40 14.60 -28.78 9.54
C PRO A 40 13.87 -27.45 9.81
N LEU A 41 13.40 -26.77 8.75
CA LEU A 41 12.66 -25.50 8.85
C LEU A 41 11.15 -25.68 9.08
N ARG A 42 10.68 -26.88 9.44
CA ARG A 42 9.25 -27.20 9.50
C ARG A 42 8.49 -26.36 10.52
N GLU A 43 9.07 -26.03 11.67
CA GLU A 43 8.36 -25.39 12.78
C GLU A 43 7.72 -24.06 12.38
N ASN A 44 8.44 -23.25 11.58
CA ASN A 44 7.98 -21.94 11.12
C ASN A 44 7.45 -21.94 9.69
N CYS A 45 7.36 -23.11 9.04
CA CYS A 45 7.00 -23.21 7.62
C CYS A 45 5.81 -24.14 7.36
N TYR A 46 5.77 -25.31 7.98
CA TYR A 46 4.76 -26.34 7.74
C TYR A 46 3.84 -26.48 8.94
N LYS A 47 2.54 -26.31 8.73
CA LYS A 47 1.54 -26.56 9.76
C LYS A 47 1.33 -28.08 9.89
N PRO A 48 1.53 -28.68 11.08
CA PRO A 48 1.28 -30.11 11.29
C PRO A 48 -0.13 -30.51 10.85
N GLY A 49 -0.25 -31.62 10.11
CA GLY A 49 -1.51 -32.11 9.56
C GLY A 49 -2.00 -31.43 8.27
N ALA A 50 -1.28 -30.45 7.73
CA ALA A 50 -1.68 -29.81 6.47
C ALA A 50 -1.51 -30.76 5.26
N LYS A 51 -2.59 -30.95 4.49
CA LYS A 51 -2.59 -31.80 3.29
C LYS A 51 -1.84 -31.19 2.09
N THR A 52 -1.62 -29.87 2.10
CA THR A 52 -0.95 -29.16 1.01
C THR A 52 -0.01 -28.09 1.58
N LYS A 53 1.10 -27.85 0.88
CA LYS A 53 1.99 -26.73 1.13
C LYS A 53 2.05 -25.87 -0.13
N THR A 54 1.68 -24.60 0.02
CA THR A 54 1.69 -23.62 -1.07
C THR A 54 2.45 -22.36 -0.68
N TYR A 55 2.95 -21.65 -1.69
CA TYR A 55 3.51 -20.32 -1.57
C TYR A 55 3.03 -19.47 -2.75
N SER A 56 2.51 -18.29 -2.46
CA SER A 56 1.82 -17.45 -3.43
C SER A 56 2.57 -16.15 -3.64
N VAL A 57 2.88 -15.83 -4.89
CA VAL A 57 3.54 -14.58 -5.29
C VAL A 57 2.60 -13.77 -6.16
N SER A 58 2.21 -12.59 -5.70
CA SER A 58 1.39 -11.66 -6.48
C SER A 58 2.16 -11.15 -7.70
N ILE A 59 1.50 -11.17 -8.85
CA ILE A 59 1.99 -10.58 -10.09
C ILE A 59 1.70 -9.08 -10.00
N LYS A 60 2.73 -8.31 -9.69
CA LYS A 60 2.64 -6.85 -9.58
C LYS A 60 2.78 -6.21 -10.96
N SER A 61 1.98 -5.18 -11.24
CA SER A 61 2.18 -4.31 -12.41
C SER A 61 3.52 -3.60 -12.32
N ASP A 62 4.07 -3.20 -13.46
CA ASP A 62 5.37 -2.50 -13.48
C ASP A 62 5.30 -1.18 -12.74
N LEU A 63 4.20 -0.43 -12.87
CA LEU A 63 3.92 0.77 -12.05
C LEU A 63 4.02 0.49 -10.55
N HIS A 64 3.47 -0.62 -10.07
CA HIS A 64 3.52 -0.95 -8.65
C HIS A 64 4.94 -1.36 -8.21
N LYS A 65 5.73 -2.01 -9.08
CA LYS A 65 7.14 -2.30 -8.80
C LYS A 65 7.99 -1.03 -8.75
N GLU A 66 7.78 -0.11 -9.69
CA GLU A 66 8.44 1.19 -9.72
C GLU A 66 8.11 1.99 -8.44
N GLN A 67 6.84 2.02 -8.04
CA GLN A 67 6.43 2.67 -6.81
C GLN A 67 7.10 2.05 -5.57
N MET A 68 7.21 0.71 -5.50
CA MET A 68 7.93 0.06 -4.41
C MET A 68 9.40 0.45 -4.39
N ALA A 69 10.07 0.43 -5.54
CA ALA A 69 11.46 0.84 -5.65
C ALA A 69 11.66 2.30 -5.23
N PHE A 70 10.74 3.19 -5.64
CA PHE A 70 10.74 4.59 -5.23
C PHE A 70 10.55 4.76 -3.71
N GLN A 71 9.67 3.99 -3.09
CA GLN A 71 9.44 4.03 -1.64
C GLN A 71 10.66 3.60 -0.83
N GLU A 72 11.53 2.76 -1.40
CA GLU A 72 12.79 2.36 -0.76
C GLU A 72 13.89 3.43 -0.83
N THR A 73 13.73 4.47 -1.66
CA THR A 73 14.72 5.55 -1.77
C THR A 73 14.81 6.36 -0.48
N GLU A 74 16.02 6.83 -0.15
CA GLU A 74 16.23 7.71 1.00
C GLU A 74 15.43 9.01 0.88
N TYR A 75 15.34 9.57 -0.33
CA TYR A 75 14.49 10.73 -0.62
C TYR A 75 13.04 10.52 -0.15
N TYR A 76 12.42 9.38 -0.50
CA TYR A 76 11.05 9.09 -0.08
C TYR A 76 10.95 8.90 1.45
N LYS A 77 11.90 8.17 2.03
CA LYS A 77 11.97 7.90 3.48
C LYS A 77 12.17 9.17 4.31
N GLU A 78 12.86 10.18 3.78
CA GLU A 78 12.96 11.49 4.40
C GLU A 78 11.66 12.29 4.25
N LYS A 79 11.10 12.35 3.04
CA LYS A 79 9.87 13.12 2.77
C LYS A 79 8.66 12.58 3.52
N ILE A 80 8.54 11.27 3.70
CA ILE A 80 7.41 10.68 4.42
C ILE A 80 7.39 11.10 5.90
N LYS A 81 8.56 11.36 6.51
CA LYS A 81 8.64 11.88 7.89
C LYS A 81 8.01 13.27 8.03
N GLU A 82 7.90 14.04 6.95
CA GLU A 82 7.28 15.36 6.96
C GLU A 82 5.76 15.32 6.71
N ARG A 83 5.20 14.15 6.35
CA ARG A 83 3.80 13.99 5.96
C ARG A 83 2.82 14.46 7.03
N TYR A 84 3.14 14.31 8.31
CA TYR A 84 2.29 14.76 9.42
C TYR A 84 2.00 16.27 9.36
N LYS A 85 2.93 17.08 8.81
CA LYS A 85 2.73 18.53 8.63
C LYS A 85 1.60 18.81 7.64
N ILE A 86 1.49 17.99 6.59
CA ILE A 86 0.45 18.09 5.56
C ILE A 86 -0.88 17.59 6.12
N GLU A 87 -0.88 16.46 6.83
CA GLU A 87 -2.09 15.88 7.42
C GLU A 87 -2.72 16.79 8.47
N ALA A 88 -1.90 17.44 9.29
CA ALA A 88 -2.38 18.46 10.24
C ALA A 88 -3.08 19.61 9.52
N LYS A 89 -2.54 20.09 8.38
CA LYS A 89 -3.15 21.17 7.59
C LYS A 89 -4.43 20.73 6.89
N ASN A 90 -4.47 19.52 6.36
CA ASN A 90 -5.68 18.94 5.80
C ASN A 90 -6.78 18.75 6.86
N SER A 91 -6.40 18.40 8.09
CA SER A 91 -7.33 18.32 9.21
C SER A 91 -7.88 19.69 9.59
N GLU A 92 -7.04 20.73 9.66
CA GLU A 92 -7.46 22.11 9.89
C GLU A 92 -8.45 22.58 8.82
N LEU A 93 -8.12 22.38 7.53
CA LEU A 93 -9.02 22.70 6.42
C LEU A 93 -10.39 22.04 6.60
N LYS A 94 -10.40 20.73 6.83
CA LYS A 94 -11.64 19.93 6.90
C LYS A 94 -12.50 20.26 8.12
N ASN A 95 -11.88 20.36 9.30
CA ASN A 95 -12.60 20.40 10.57
C ASN A 95 -12.81 21.82 11.08
N VAL A 96 -11.83 22.72 10.92
CA VAL A 96 -11.91 24.10 11.41
C VAL A 96 -12.54 25.02 10.37
N HIS A 97 -12.17 24.84 9.10
CA HIS A 97 -12.66 25.71 8.00
C HIS A 97 -13.79 25.09 7.17
N GLY A 98 -14.42 24.01 7.67
CA GLY A 98 -15.61 23.43 7.06
C GLY A 98 -15.40 22.80 5.67
N TYR A 99 -14.15 22.62 5.22
CA TYR A 99 -13.84 22.13 3.87
C TYR A 99 -14.29 20.67 3.62
N LYS A 100 -14.70 19.96 4.68
CA LYS A 100 -15.22 18.60 4.58
C LYS A 100 -16.59 18.53 3.87
N ARG A 101 -17.36 19.62 3.84
CA ARG A 101 -18.72 19.64 3.28
C ARG A 101 -18.87 20.79 2.31
N ALA A 102 -19.51 20.53 1.17
CA ALA A 102 -19.90 21.59 0.24
C ALA A 102 -20.98 22.47 0.89
N THR A 103 -20.81 23.80 0.81
CA THR A 103 -21.81 24.76 1.29
C THR A 103 -22.90 25.05 0.27
N SER A 104 -22.64 24.80 -1.01
CA SER A 104 -23.57 24.97 -2.12
C SER A 104 -23.35 23.90 -3.19
N TYR A 105 -24.30 23.78 -4.11
CA TYR A 105 -24.23 22.85 -5.23
C TYR A 105 -23.43 23.44 -6.41
N GLY A 106 -22.78 22.59 -7.19
CA GLY A 106 -22.04 22.98 -8.39
C GLY A 106 -20.52 23.05 -8.19
N ILE A 107 -19.77 22.69 -9.25
CA ILE A 107 -18.30 22.61 -9.23
C ILE A 107 -17.69 23.99 -8.95
N GLU A 108 -18.17 25.04 -9.61
CA GLU A 108 -17.69 26.42 -9.42
C GLU A 108 -17.79 26.89 -7.96
N ASN A 109 -18.91 26.58 -7.30
CA ASN A 109 -19.11 26.91 -5.89
C ASN A 109 -18.14 26.13 -4.98
N MET A 110 -17.89 24.85 -5.28
CA MET A 110 -16.91 24.04 -4.55
C MET A 110 -15.47 24.54 -4.76
N GLU A 111 -15.14 24.97 -5.97
CA GLU A 111 -13.83 25.56 -6.30
C GLU A 111 -13.62 26.86 -5.52
N MET A 112 -14.62 27.76 -5.51
CA MET A 112 -14.56 29.00 -4.75
C MET A 112 -14.44 28.74 -3.24
N GLN A 113 -15.23 27.82 -2.70
CA GLN A 113 -15.13 27.40 -1.29
C GLN A 113 -13.73 26.87 -0.97
N GLY A 114 -13.16 26.04 -1.85
CA GLY A 114 -11.81 25.50 -1.68
C GLY A 114 -10.74 26.58 -1.73
N ALA A 115 -10.81 27.48 -2.70
CA ALA A 115 -9.87 28.60 -2.84
C ALA A 115 -9.86 29.48 -1.58
N LEU A 116 -11.04 29.85 -1.06
CA LEU A 116 -11.17 30.67 0.14
C LEU A 116 -10.67 29.97 1.39
N ALA A 117 -10.98 28.68 1.58
CA ALA A 117 -10.52 27.90 2.72
C ALA A 117 -8.99 27.75 2.73
N ILE A 118 -8.40 27.42 1.58
CA ILE A 118 -6.94 27.30 1.42
C ILE A 118 -6.25 28.64 1.64
N PHE A 119 -6.77 29.72 1.05
CA PHE A 119 -6.24 31.07 1.24
C PHE A 119 -6.21 31.46 2.72
N THR A 120 -7.32 31.23 3.43
CA THR A 120 -7.45 31.57 4.86
C THR A 120 -6.45 30.79 5.73
N VAL A 121 -6.32 29.48 5.52
CA VAL A 121 -5.37 28.63 6.28
C VAL A 121 -3.92 29.04 6.00
N ASN A 122 -3.60 29.39 4.76
CA ASN A 122 -2.26 29.86 4.39
C ASN A 122 -1.95 31.21 5.03
N LEU A 123 -2.89 32.16 5.01
CA LEU A 123 -2.74 33.46 5.66
C LEU A 123 -2.50 33.31 7.17
N LYS A 124 -3.31 32.48 7.84
CA LYS A 124 -3.12 32.16 9.27
C LYS A 124 -1.75 31.56 9.56
N ARG A 125 -1.21 30.73 8.65
CA ARG A 125 0.14 30.16 8.78
C ARG A 125 1.22 31.22 8.62
N ILE A 126 1.11 32.10 7.62
CA ILE A 126 2.08 33.18 7.38
C ILE A 126 2.15 34.08 8.61
N LEU A 127 1.00 34.50 9.16
CA LEU A 127 0.96 35.33 10.36
C LEU A 127 1.62 34.66 11.57
N LYS A 128 1.46 33.34 11.73
CA LYS A 128 2.11 32.56 12.80
C LYS A 128 3.62 32.38 12.61
N LEU A 129 4.15 32.54 11.39
CA LEU A 129 5.58 32.42 11.11
C LEU A 129 6.30 33.78 11.20
N ILE A 130 5.57 34.87 10.97
CA ILE A 130 6.09 36.23 11.07
C ILE A 130 6.11 36.71 12.54
N ASN A 131 5.12 36.29 13.33
CA ASN A 131 5.05 36.54 14.77
C ASN A 131 5.71 35.41 15.57
#